data_AF-A0A920APD3-F1
#
_entry.id   AF-A0A920APD3-F1
#
_cell.length_a   1.000
_cell.length_b   1.000
_cell.length_c   1.000
_cell.angle_alpha   90.00
_cell.angle_beta   90.00
_cell.angle_gamma   90.00
#
_symmetry.space_group_name_H-M   'P 1'
#
loop_
_entity.id
_entity.type
_entity.pdbx_description
1 polymer ?
#
loop_
_entity_poly.entity_id
_entity_poly.type
_entity_poly.pdbx_seq_one_letter_code
_entity_poly.pdbx_strand_id
1 'polypeptide(L)'
;MLDDAESKLYDVTQGNIKKSTDTAQSLVIQAKKKIEEISNKEGLSGVPSGFTDLDKLTSGWQSSDLIIVAARPGMGKTALTLSMARNVCVDHSIPVAFFS
;
A
#
# COMPACT_ATOMS: atom_id res chain seq x y z
N MET A 1 -32.17 -2.72 35.71
CA MET A 1 -32.25 -3.86 34.76
C MET A 1 -32.46 -3.42 33.32
N LEU A 2 -33.44 -2.55 33.01
CA LEU A 2 -33.56 -1.93 31.67
C LEU A 2 -32.56 -0.78 31.48
N ASP A 3 -32.46 0.13 32.47
CA ASP A 3 -31.53 1.26 32.43
C ASP A 3 -30.05 0.83 32.29
N ASP A 4 -29.65 -0.29 32.91
CA ASP A 4 -28.30 -0.85 32.79
C ASP A 4 -28.01 -1.39 31.39
N ALA A 5 -29.03 -1.96 30.73
CA ALA A 5 -28.93 -2.47 29.38
C ALA A 5 -28.88 -1.31 28.36
N GLU A 6 -29.63 -0.24 28.61
CA GLU A 6 -29.67 0.96 27.79
C GLU A 6 -28.35 1.75 27.90
N SER A 7 -27.79 1.89 29.11
CA SER A 7 -26.46 2.50 29.32
C SER A 7 -25.35 1.68 28.64
N LYS A 8 -25.38 0.34 28.73
CA LYS A 8 -24.41 -0.51 28.04
C LYS A 8 -24.54 -0.44 26.52
N LEU A 9 -25.76 -0.33 25.99
CA LEU A 9 -25.97 -0.10 24.55
C LEU A 9 -25.48 1.29 24.12
N TYR A 10 -25.64 2.31 24.96
CA TYR A 10 -25.11 3.65 24.71
C TYR A 10 -23.57 3.66 24.71
N ASP A 11 -22.94 2.97 25.66
CA ASP A 11 -21.48 2.83 25.74
C ASP A 11 -20.91 2.03 24.54
N VAL A 12 -21.63 0.99 24.09
CA VAL A 12 -21.23 0.18 22.92
C VAL A 12 -21.38 0.97 21.60
N THR A 13 -22.40 1.83 21.49
CA THR A 13 -22.61 2.67 20.30
C THR A 13 -21.62 3.84 20.22
N GLN A 14 -21.20 4.42 21.36
CA GLN A 14 -20.12 5.41 21.40
C GLN A 14 -18.70 4.81 21.32
N GLY A 15 -18.52 3.56 21.72
CA GLY A 15 -17.22 2.87 21.75
C GLY A 15 -16.54 2.71 20.39
N ASN A 16 -17.25 2.92 19.29
CA ASN A 16 -16.73 2.74 17.92
C ASN A 16 -16.48 4.04 17.14
N ILE A 17 -16.59 5.21 17.78
CA ILE A 17 -16.20 6.49 17.15
C ILE A 17 -15.09 7.16 17.98
N LYS A 18 -13.95 6.49 18.09
CA LYS A 18 -12.66 7.17 18.19
C LYS A 18 -11.95 7.04 16.86
N LYS A 19 -12.49 7.71 15.84
CA LYS A 19 -11.67 8.12 14.71
C LYS A 19 -10.72 9.17 15.29
N SER A 20 -9.53 8.73 15.69
CA SER A 20 -8.43 9.61 16.07
C SER A 20 -8.21 10.55 14.89
N THR A 21 -8.76 11.76 14.98
CA THR A 21 -8.49 12.80 13.99
C THR A 21 -7.05 13.21 14.19
N ASP A 22 -6.19 12.83 13.25
CA ASP A 22 -4.83 13.37 13.19
C ASP A 22 -4.92 14.89 12.99
N THR A 23 -4.10 15.64 13.71
CA THR A 23 -4.02 17.09 13.52
C THR A 23 -3.24 17.37 12.22
N ALA A 24 -3.52 18.50 11.58
CA ALA A 24 -2.75 18.90 10.40
C ALA A 24 -1.25 18.95 10.71
N GLN A 25 -0.88 19.37 11.92
CA GLN A 25 0.49 19.40 12.41
C GLN A 25 1.10 18.00 12.49
N SER A 26 0.37 17.00 13.03
CA SER A 26 0.89 15.63 13.10
C SER A 26 1.05 15.00 11.70
N LEU A 27 0.14 15.28 10.78
CA LEU A 27 0.23 14.83 9.37
C LEU A 27 1.45 15.44 8.65
N VAL A 28 1.71 16.73 8.85
CA VAL A 28 2.88 17.40 8.24
C VAL A 28 4.18 16.81 8.77
N ILE A 29 4.26 16.54 10.08
CA ILE A 29 5.45 15.89 10.68
C ILE A 29 5.64 14.49 10.11
N GLN A 30 4.58 13.69 9.98
CA GLN A 30 4.64 12.36 9.38
C GLN A 30 5.08 12.42 7.91
N ALA A 31 4.55 13.36 7.12
CA ALA A 31 4.92 13.54 5.73
C ALA A 31 6.40 13.92 5.56
N LYS A 32 6.90 14.86 6.38
CA LYS A 32 8.32 15.26 6.39
C LYS A 32 9.22 14.07 6.72
N LYS A 33 8.86 13.28 7.73
CA LYS A 33 9.60 12.07 8.10
C LYS A 33 9.64 11.06 6.95
N LYS A 34 8.52 10.85 6.25
CA LYS A 34 8.46 9.95 5.08
C LYS A 34 9.35 10.43 3.93
N ILE A 35 9.41 11.74 3.70
CA ILE A 35 10.32 12.34 2.69
C ILE A 35 11.79 12.10 3.08
N GLU A 36 12.16 12.32 4.35
CA GLU A 36 13.52 12.09 4.84
C GLU A 36 13.92 10.60 4.73
N GLU A 37 13.01 9.67 5.05
CA GLU A 37 13.24 8.23 4.90
C GLU A 37 13.46 7.82 3.43
N ILE A 38 12.71 8.41 2.49
CA ILE A 38 12.88 8.17 1.06
C ILE A 38 14.20 8.78 0.57
N SER A 39 14.53 9.99 1.01
CA SER A 39 15.76 10.69 0.62
C SER A 39 17.03 9.99 1.11
N ASN A 40 16.96 9.26 2.22
CA ASN A 40 18.11 8.53 2.79
C ASN A 40 18.27 7.12 2.22
N LYS A 41 17.33 6.62 1.42
CA LYS A 41 17.47 5.33 0.73
C LYS A 41 18.14 5.53 -0.62
N GLU A 42 19.27 4.87 -0.83
CA GLU A 42 19.84 4.71 -2.17
C GLU A 42 19.04 3.66 -2.95
N GLY A 43 18.45 4.05 -4.09
CA GLY A 43 17.67 3.16 -4.97
C GLY A 43 16.21 3.57 -5.15
N LEU A 44 15.39 2.62 -5.62
CA LEU A 44 13.95 2.82 -5.84
C LEU A 44 13.22 2.95 -4.50
N SER A 45 12.27 3.88 -4.39
CA SER A 45 11.50 4.09 -3.15
C SER A 45 10.41 3.02 -2.94
N GLY A 46 9.93 2.42 -4.03
CA GLY A 46 8.89 1.39 -4.05
C GLY A 46 9.40 -0.02 -4.34
N VAL A 47 8.46 -0.96 -4.49
CA VAL A 47 8.75 -2.34 -4.89
C VAL A 47 9.14 -2.37 -6.37
N PRO A 48 10.34 -2.82 -6.74
CA PRO A 48 10.77 -2.88 -8.13
C PRO A 48 9.97 -3.91 -8.93
N SER A 49 9.51 -3.54 -10.13
CA SER A 49 8.84 -4.46 -11.06
C SER A 49 9.81 -5.44 -11.72
N GLY A 50 11.11 -5.12 -11.74
CA GLY A 50 12.15 -5.87 -12.45
C GLY A 50 12.25 -5.50 -13.93
N PHE A 51 11.51 -4.49 -14.38
CA PHE A 51 11.66 -3.87 -15.69
C PHE A 51 12.31 -2.50 -15.52
N THR A 52 13.60 -2.38 -15.84
CA THR A 52 14.41 -1.18 -15.54
C THR A 52 13.77 0.13 -16.02
N ASP A 53 13.25 0.15 -17.25
CA ASP A 53 12.65 1.36 -17.80
C ASP A 53 11.34 1.72 -17.11
N LEU A 54 10.54 0.72 -16.73
CA LEU A 54 9.30 0.94 -15.98
C LEU A 54 9.61 1.46 -14.58
N ASP A 55 10.56 0.83 -13.89
CA ASP A 55 10.95 1.22 -12.54
C ASP A 55 11.57 2.62 -12.49
N LYS A 56 12.29 3.02 -13.54
CA LYS A 56 12.80 4.38 -13.67
C LYS A 56 11.68 5.42 -13.82
N LEU A 57 10.58 5.07 -14.47
CA LEU A 57 9.43 5.95 -14.64
C LEU A 57 8.52 6.00 -13.41
N THR A 58 8.34 4.87 -12.72
CA THR A 58 7.41 4.75 -11.58
C THR A 58 8.10 4.92 -10.22
N SER A 59 9.43 4.87 -10.18
CA SER A 59 10.20 4.69 -8.93
C SER A 59 9.84 3.41 -8.16
N GLY A 60 9.36 2.40 -8.89
CA GLY A 60 8.78 1.17 -8.33
C GLY A 60 7.35 1.38 -7.79
N TRP A 61 6.72 0.29 -7.38
CA TRP A 61 5.35 0.31 -6.87
C TRP A 61 5.29 0.86 -5.43
N GLN A 62 4.56 1.94 -5.24
CA GLN A 62 4.45 2.58 -3.93
C GLN A 62 3.38 1.89 -3.07
N SER A 63 3.58 1.95 -1.75
CA SER A 63 2.56 1.51 -0.81
C SER A 63 1.26 2.28 -1.03
N SER A 64 0.13 1.58 -1.01
CA SER A 64 -1.23 2.12 -1.17
C SER A 64 -1.68 2.44 -2.60
N ASP A 65 -0.84 2.22 -3.61
CA ASP A 65 -1.25 2.37 -5.01
C ASP A 65 -2.09 1.19 -5.50
N LEU A 66 -3.10 1.48 -6.33
CA LEU A 66 -3.81 0.48 -7.14
C LEU A 66 -3.34 0.59 -8.59
N ILE A 67 -2.61 -0.42 -9.06
CA ILE A 67 -2.06 -0.47 -10.42
C ILE A 67 -2.95 -1.35 -11.30
N ILE A 68 -3.44 -0.79 -12.41
CA ILE A 68 -4.32 -1.50 -13.35
C ILE A 68 -3.53 -1.81 -14.63
N VAL A 69 -3.35 -3.10 -14.93
CA VAL A 69 -2.74 -3.58 -16.18
C VAL A 69 -3.85 -4.02 -17.14
N ALA A 70 -4.16 -3.18 -18.13
CA ALA A 70 -5.19 -3.45 -19.12
C ALA A 70 -4.57 -3.78 -20.49
N ALA A 71 -5.02 -4.89 -21.11
CA ALA A 71 -4.61 -5.27 -22.46
C ALA A 71 -5.70 -6.14 -23.14
N ARG A 72 -5.66 -6.24 -24.47
CA ARG A 72 -6.54 -7.14 -25.24
C ARG A 72 -6.21 -8.61 -24.95
N PRO A 73 -7.16 -9.55 -25.19
CA PRO A 73 -6.88 -10.99 -25.11
C PRO A 73 -5.66 -11.37 -25.98
N GLY A 74 -4.78 -12.22 -25.44
CA GLY A 74 -3.57 -12.66 -26.14
C GLY A 74 -2.38 -11.70 -26.09
N MET A 75 -2.52 -10.47 -25.59
CA MET A 75 -1.41 -9.49 -25.50
C MET A 75 -0.44 -9.74 -24.33
N GLY A 76 -0.60 -10.85 -23.60
CA GLY A 76 0.37 -11.26 -22.58
C GLY A 76 0.24 -10.58 -21.20
N LYS A 77 -0.90 -9.97 -20.85
CA LYS A 77 -1.09 -9.36 -19.50
C LYS A 77 -0.73 -10.32 -18.35
N THR A 78 -1.07 -11.60 -18.49
CA THR A 78 -0.79 -12.63 -17.47
C THR A 78 0.70 -12.95 -17.44
N ALA A 79 1.35 -13.04 -18.60
CA ALA A 79 2.79 -13.26 -18.67
C ALA A 79 3.57 -12.07 -18.08
N LEU A 80 3.11 -10.84 -18.31
CA LEU A 80 3.69 -9.63 -17.74
C LEU A 80 3.58 -9.63 -16.22
N THR A 81 2.39 -9.85 -15.66
CA THR A 81 2.19 -9.85 -14.20
C THR A 81 2.91 -11.00 -13.51
N LEU A 82 2.96 -12.18 -14.14
CA LEU A 82 3.70 -13.33 -13.59
C LEU A 82 5.22 -13.08 -13.60
N SER A 83 5.75 -12.50 -14.69
CA SER A 83 7.16 -12.10 -14.78
C SER A 83 7.52 -11.07 -13.72
N MET A 84 6.65 -10.08 -13.52
CA MET A 84 6.81 -9.08 -12.46
C MET A 84 6.83 -9.73 -11.07
N ALA A 85 5.86 -10.62 -10.78
CA ALA A 85 5.81 -11.34 -9.50
C ALA A 85 7.08 -12.19 -9.27
N ARG A 86 7.58 -12.86 -10.32
CA ARG A 86 8.84 -13.60 -10.26
C ARG A 86 10.00 -12.68 -9.93
N ASN A 87 10.18 -11.56 -10.62
CA ASN A 87 11.31 -10.67 -10.41
C ASN A 87 11.29 -10.09 -8.98
N VAL A 88 10.12 -9.67 -8.51
CA VAL A 88 9.91 -9.19 -7.13
C VAL A 88 10.30 -10.27 -6.10
N CYS A 89 9.87 -11.52 -6.29
CA CYS A 89 10.16 -12.61 -5.35
C CYS A 89 11.60 -13.11 -5.42
N VAL A 90 12.10 -13.37 -6.62
CA VAL A 90 13.36 -14.09 -6.85
C VAL A 90 14.54 -13.13 -6.77
N ASP A 91 14.44 -11.98 -7.43
CA ASP A 91 15.59 -11.07 -7.56
C ASP A 91 15.65 -10.09 -6.38
N HIS A 92 14.50 -9.74 -5.81
CA HIS A 92 14.41 -8.78 -4.70
C HIS A 92 14.02 -9.41 -3.36
N SER A 93 13.74 -10.72 -3.30
CA SER A 93 13.37 -11.43 -2.06
C SER A 93 12.16 -10.83 -1.34
N ILE A 94 11.22 -10.23 -2.08
CA ILE A 94 9.99 -9.65 -1.54
C ILE A 94 8.84 -10.65 -1.76
N PRO A 95 8.16 -11.13 -0.71
CA PRO A 95 7.05 -12.08 -0.86
C PRO A 95 5.88 -11.49 -1.67
N VAL A 96 5.33 -12.27 -2.61
CA VAL A 96 4.16 -11.88 -3.42
C VAL A 96 3.04 -12.90 -3.25
N ALA A 97 1.81 -12.42 -3.05
CA ALA A 97 0.60 -13.22 -3.21
C ALA A 97 0.05 -13.04 -4.63
N PHE A 98 -0.23 -14.14 -5.32
CA PHE A 98 -0.76 -14.13 -6.68
C PHE A 98 -2.10 -14.88 -6.71
N PHE A 99 -3.11 -14.27 -7.33
CA PHE A 99 -4.45 -14.83 -7.51
C PHE A 99 -4.72 -14.94 -9.01
N SER A 100 -5.13 -16.14 -9.47
CA SER A 100 -5.44 -16.43 -10.88
C SER A 100 -6.90 -16.83 -11.06
#